data_AF-A0A836SSN6-F1
#
_entry.id   AF-A0A836SSN6-F1
#
_cell.length_a   1.000
_cell.length_b   1.000
_cell.length_c   1.000
_cell.angle_alpha   90.00
_cell.angle_beta   90.00
_cell.angle_gamma   90.00
#
_symmetry.space_group_name_H-M   'P 1'
#
loop_
_entity.id
_entity.type
_entity.pdbx_description
1 polymer ?
#
loop_
_entity_poly.entity_id
_entity_poly.type
_entity_poly.pdbx_seq_one_letter_code
_entity_poly.pdbx_strand_id
1 'polypeptide(L)'
;MEPCQLTSYPRTGTNQSGTMRKQHTDFHLPHSMVISSPAGILLLASLSILTASLLRAYPMLAIARTLSPDGFLTTGFRAELQLSQWCLGFSLAAGSLVAFLAMRICTTARFTVVVSLSAAGAAIVTFALQFLWFENIPHVTDAISQWFQSRILAAGRPFARLPPCWRWFAHDNLIMSPAGMWHTKYFPSHSLWLASFQMIHVPWACADPSRESEELAAYYGQ
;
A
#
# COMPACT_ATOMS: atom_id res chain seq x y z
N MET A 1 -30.15 -59.98 5.47
CA MET A 1 -29.91 -59.10 4.30
C MET A 1 -31.21 -59.00 3.56
N GLU A 2 -31.99 -57.95 3.83
CA GLU A 2 -33.28 -57.71 3.19
C GLU A 2 -33.10 -56.92 1.87
N PRO A 3 -33.90 -57.22 0.82
CA PRO A 3 -33.83 -56.49 -0.43
C PRO A 3 -34.64 -55.18 -0.37
N CYS A 4 -33.98 -54.09 -0.72
CA CYS A 4 -34.54 -52.75 -0.80
C CYS A 4 -35.45 -52.63 -2.04
N GLN A 5 -36.72 -52.30 -1.83
CA GLN A 5 -37.72 -52.13 -2.88
C GLN A 5 -37.60 -50.78 -3.59
N LEU A 6 -37.64 -50.81 -4.92
CA LEU A 6 -37.70 -49.65 -5.82
C LEU A 6 -39.14 -49.14 -5.90
N THR A 7 -39.40 -47.96 -5.33
CA THR A 7 -40.65 -47.22 -5.54
C THR A 7 -40.57 -46.38 -6.81
N SER A 8 -41.40 -46.74 -7.79
CA SER A 8 -41.67 -46.00 -9.02
C SER A 8 -42.43 -44.69 -8.76
N TYR A 9 -41.91 -43.56 -9.24
CA TYR A 9 -42.61 -42.28 -9.22
C TYR A 9 -43.54 -42.11 -10.44
N PRO A 10 -44.75 -41.53 -10.27
CA PRO A 10 -45.66 -41.28 -11.37
C PRO A 10 -45.21 -40.12 -12.25
N ARG A 11 -45.30 -40.34 -13.56
CA ARG A 11 -45.02 -39.36 -14.62
C ARG A 11 -46.34 -38.69 -15.01
N THR A 12 -46.64 -37.56 -14.39
CA THR A 12 -47.72 -36.66 -14.85
C THR A 12 -47.13 -35.58 -15.75
N GLY A 13 -47.39 -35.71 -17.05
CA GLY A 13 -47.23 -34.62 -18.00
C GLY A 13 -48.43 -33.68 -17.94
N THR A 14 -48.18 -32.41 -18.25
CA THR A 14 -49.19 -31.50 -18.81
C THR A 14 -48.48 -30.47 -19.66
N ASN A 15 -48.79 -30.50 -20.96
CA ASN A 15 -48.50 -29.46 -21.94
C ASN A 15 -48.97 -28.09 -21.43
N GLN A 16 -48.07 -27.12 -21.35
CA GLN A 16 -48.43 -25.70 -21.33
C GLN A 16 -47.99 -25.05 -22.64
N SER A 17 -48.94 -24.96 -23.57
CA SER A 17 -48.88 -24.05 -24.72
C SER A 17 -49.08 -22.63 -24.20
N GLY A 18 -48.00 -22.02 -23.71
CA GLY A 18 -47.95 -20.64 -23.24
C GLY A 18 -47.63 -19.67 -24.36
N THR A 19 -48.57 -18.78 -24.64
CA THR A 19 -48.49 -17.64 -25.56
C THR A 19 -47.22 -16.81 -25.38
N MET A 20 -46.53 -16.52 -26.50
CA MET A 20 -45.45 -15.53 -26.58
C MET A 20 -45.95 -14.15 -26.14
N ARG A 21 -45.83 -13.85 -24.85
CA ARG A 21 -45.89 -12.48 -24.33
C ARG A 21 -44.50 -11.89 -24.53
N LYS A 22 -44.37 -10.94 -25.48
CA LYS A 22 -43.18 -10.10 -25.64
C LYS A 22 -42.83 -9.49 -24.28
N GLN A 23 -41.80 -10.03 -23.62
CA GLN A 23 -41.23 -9.42 -22.43
C GLN A 23 -40.57 -8.11 -22.89
N HIS A 24 -41.25 -7.02 -22.58
CA HIS A 24 -40.65 -5.69 -22.52
C HIS A 24 -39.57 -5.79 -21.43
N THR A 25 -38.33 -6.05 -21.85
CA THR A 25 -37.18 -5.97 -20.95
C THR A 25 -36.96 -4.51 -20.65
N ASP A 26 -37.71 -3.99 -19.68
CA ASP A 26 -37.40 -2.72 -19.05
C ASP A 26 -36.04 -2.89 -18.39
N PHE A 27 -35.02 -2.35 -19.06
CA PHE A 27 -33.63 -2.36 -18.65
C PHE A 27 -33.48 -1.36 -17.51
N HIS A 28 -34.09 -1.67 -16.36
CA HIS A 28 -33.86 -0.97 -15.11
C HIS A 28 -32.43 -1.27 -14.68
N LEU A 29 -31.49 -0.42 -15.09
CA LEU A 29 -30.14 -0.40 -14.52
C LEU A 29 -30.28 -0.15 -13.01
N PRO A 30 -29.92 -1.11 -12.15
CA PRO A 30 -30.00 -0.91 -10.71
C PRO A 30 -28.97 0.16 -10.33
N HIS A 31 -29.46 1.37 -10.03
CA HIS A 31 -28.64 2.51 -9.61
C HIS A 31 -27.81 2.23 -8.34
N SER A 32 -28.10 1.16 -7.60
CA SER A 32 -27.38 0.74 -6.39
C SER A 32 -26.09 -0.05 -6.64
N MET A 33 -25.76 -0.46 -7.87
CA MET A 33 -24.68 -1.43 -8.10
C MET A 33 -23.31 -0.81 -8.46
N VAL A 34 -23.23 0.49 -8.77
CA VAL A 34 -22.00 1.10 -9.32
C VAL A 34 -20.94 1.40 -8.24
N ILE A 35 -21.35 1.78 -7.03
CA ILE A 35 -20.43 2.27 -5.98
C ILE A 35 -19.62 1.14 -5.33
N SER A 36 -20.16 -0.07 -5.28
CA SER A 36 -19.53 -1.20 -4.57
C SER A 36 -18.47 -1.94 -5.39
N SER A 37 -18.25 -1.55 -6.65
CA SER A 37 -17.22 -2.18 -7.48
C SER A 37 -15.81 -1.70 -7.08
N PRO A 38 -14.77 -2.55 -7.15
CA PRO A 38 -13.41 -2.16 -6.79
C PRO A 38 -12.90 -0.97 -7.62
N ALA A 39 -13.27 -0.89 -8.91
CA ALA A 39 -12.96 0.27 -9.73
C ALA A 39 -13.68 1.54 -9.25
N GLY A 40 -14.94 1.43 -8.83
CA GLY A 40 -15.70 2.55 -8.25
C GLY A 40 -15.05 3.07 -6.97
N ILE A 41 -14.61 2.18 -6.07
CA ILE A 41 -13.91 2.54 -4.83
C ILE A 41 -12.58 3.26 -5.15
N LEU A 42 -11.76 2.71 -6.05
CA LEU A 42 -10.49 3.32 -6.45
C LEU A 42 -10.69 4.69 -7.11
N LEU A 43 -11.71 4.81 -7.97
CA LEU A 43 -12.04 6.07 -8.63
C LEU A 43 -12.49 7.14 -7.62
N LEU A 44 -13.38 6.77 -6.68
CA LEU A 44 -13.82 7.68 -5.62
C LEU A 44 -12.66 8.11 -4.71
N ALA A 45 -11.78 7.19 -4.33
CA ALA A 45 -10.58 7.51 -3.57
C ALA A 45 -9.65 8.46 -4.35
N SER A 46 -9.42 8.18 -5.63
CA SER A 46 -8.66 9.04 -6.53
C SER A 46 -9.25 10.45 -6.62
N LEU A 47 -10.55 10.57 -6.90
CA LEU A 47 -11.22 11.86 -7.02
C LEU A 47 -11.16 12.63 -5.70
N SER A 48 -11.38 11.96 -4.57
CA SER A 48 -11.29 12.58 -3.25
C SER A 48 -9.90 13.15 -2.99
N ILE A 49 -8.84 12.37 -3.29
CA ILE A 49 -7.45 12.80 -3.12
C ILE A 49 -7.09 13.95 -4.07
N LEU A 50 -7.48 13.88 -5.35
CA LEU A 50 -7.20 14.93 -6.33
C LEU A 50 -7.98 16.21 -6.03
N THR A 51 -9.24 16.12 -5.61
CA THR A 51 -10.03 17.26 -5.16
C THR A 51 -9.42 17.88 -3.91
N ALA A 52 -8.98 17.09 -2.93
CA ALA A 52 -8.25 17.60 -1.78
C ALA A 52 -6.97 18.32 -2.20
N SER A 53 -6.19 17.76 -3.14
CA SER A 53 -4.99 18.39 -3.69
C SER A 53 -5.29 19.72 -4.40
N LEU A 54 -6.37 19.81 -5.17
CA LEU A 54 -6.83 21.03 -5.83
C LEU A 54 -7.25 22.11 -4.83
N LEU A 55 -7.92 21.71 -3.75
CA LEU A 55 -8.30 22.59 -2.64
C LEU A 55 -7.13 22.93 -1.71
N ARG A 56 -5.90 22.49 -2.04
CA ARG A 56 -4.70 22.63 -1.21
C ARG A 56 -4.86 22.03 0.20
N ALA A 57 -5.74 21.05 0.34
CA ALA A 57 -5.90 20.25 1.54
C ALA A 57 -4.95 19.04 1.47
N TYR A 58 -3.90 19.08 2.28
CA TYR A 58 -2.88 18.03 2.34
C TYR A 58 -2.94 17.33 3.72
N PRO A 59 -3.75 16.28 3.90
CA PRO A 59 -3.91 15.60 5.19
C PRO A 59 -2.58 15.10 5.76
N MET A 60 -1.70 14.55 4.91
CA MET A 60 -0.36 14.11 5.33
C MET A 60 0.51 15.26 5.82
N LEU A 61 0.33 16.47 5.29
CA LEU A 61 1.02 17.66 5.78
C LEU A 61 0.51 18.07 7.16
N ALA A 62 -0.80 17.99 7.39
CA ALA A 62 -1.40 18.29 8.69
C ALA A 62 -0.91 17.31 9.76
N ILE A 63 -0.92 16.01 9.43
CA ILE A 63 -0.40 14.93 10.29
C ILE A 63 1.10 15.13 10.56
N ALA A 64 1.91 15.37 9.53
CA ALA A 64 3.33 15.64 9.71
C ALA A 64 3.58 16.85 10.62
N ARG A 65 2.74 17.89 10.54
CA ARG A 65 2.87 19.09 11.38
C ARG A 65 2.52 18.80 12.84
N THR A 66 1.50 17.97 13.10
CA THR A 66 1.15 17.56 14.47
C THR A 66 2.18 16.64 15.08
N LEU A 67 2.92 15.91 14.25
CA LEU A 67 3.95 14.95 14.69
C LEU A 67 5.34 15.61 14.84
N SER A 68 5.60 16.73 14.17
CA SER A 68 6.83 17.50 14.36
C SER A 68 6.83 18.16 15.74
N PRO A 69 7.80 17.89 16.63
CA PRO A 69 7.83 18.45 17.99
C PRO A 69 7.86 19.98 18.04
N ASP A 70 8.44 20.60 17.02
CA ASP A 70 8.56 22.04 16.81
C ASP A 70 7.45 22.61 15.91
N GLY A 71 6.57 21.75 15.37
CA GLY A 71 5.57 22.11 14.38
C GLY A 71 6.13 22.66 13.06
N PHE A 72 7.45 22.59 12.85
CA PHE A 72 8.13 23.22 11.72
C PHE A 72 8.53 22.18 10.67
N LEU A 73 7.89 22.25 9.51
CA LEU A 73 8.25 21.42 8.35
C LEU A 73 9.05 22.25 7.35
N THR A 74 10.18 21.71 6.87
CA THR A 74 10.98 22.39 5.84
C THR A 74 10.19 22.56 4.55
N THR A 75 10.52 23.57 3.74
CA THR A 75 9.85 23.81 2.46
C THR A 75 10.00 22.64 1.50
N GLY A 76 11.18 22.00 1.47
CA GLY A 76 11.43 20.80 0.67
C GLY A 76 10.54 19.62 1.08
N PHE A 77 10.45 19.33 2.38
CA PHE A 77 9.60 18.22 2.86
C PHE A 77 8.12 18.46 2.58
N ARG A 78 7.66 19.71 2.67
CA ARG A 78 6.29 20.10 2.27
C ARG A 78 6.04 19.82 0.79
N ALA A 79 6.96 20.19 -0.08
CA ALA A 79 6.84 19.96 -1.51
C ALA A 79 6.77 18.45 -1.85
N GLU A 80 7.60 17.63 -1.20
CA GLU A 80 7.58 16.17 -1.37
C GLU A 80 6.25 15.54 -0.93
N LEU A 81 5.72 15.95 0.23
CA LEU A 81 4.40 15.48 0.69
C LEU A 81 3.29 15.86 -0.30
N GLN A 82 3.33 17.09 -0.84
CA GLN A 82 2.37 17.54 -1.84
C GLN A 82 2.48 16.73 -3.14
N LEU A 83 3.70 16.50 -3.63
CA LEU A 83 3.96 15.70 -4.83
C LEU A 83 3.48 14.26 -4.65
N SER A 84 3.75 13.65 -3.50
CA SER A 84 3.32 12.29 -3.20
C SER A 84 1.79 12.12 -3.26
N GLN A 85 1.03 13.12 -2.78
CA GLN A 85 -0.43 13.10 -2.83
C GLN A 85 -0.96 13.16 -4.27
N TRP A 86 -0.34 13.97 -5.14
CA TRP A 86 -0.66 13.99 -6.57
C TRP A 86 -0.35 12.67 -7.25
N CYS A 87 0.85 12.13 -7.02
CA CYS A 87 1.27 10.84 -7.58
C CYS A 87 0.31 9.71 -7.16
N LEU A 88 -0.10 9.69 -5.88
CA LEU A 88 -1.06 8.71 -5.37
C LEU A 88 -2.43 8.87 -6.03
N GLY A 89 -2.94 10.10 -6.16
CA GLY A 89 -4.19 10.39 -6.85
C GLY A 89 -4.19 9.87 -8.29
N PHE A 90 -3.17 10.22 -9.08
CA PHE A 90 -3.05 9.73 -10.47
C PHE A 90 -2.86 8.21 -10.57
N SER A 91 -2.11 7.61 -9.66
CA SER A 91 -1.90 6.16 -9.63
C SER A 91 -3.22 5.41 -9.35
N LEU A 92 -4.05 5.92 -8.43
CA LEU A 92 -5.37 5.36 -8.15
C LEU A 92 -6.33 5.57 -9.33
N ALA A 93 -6.27 6.72 -10.01
CA ALA A 93 -7.05 6.96 -11.23
C ALA A 93 -6.71 5.91 -12.31
N ALA A 94 -5.42 5.72 -12.59
CA ALA A 94 -4.96 4.72 -13.55
C ALA A 94 -5.37 3.30 -13.13
N GLY A 95 -5.18 2.95 -11.85
CA GLY A 95 -5.61 1.68 -11.29
C GLY A 95 -7.12 1.43 -11.42
N SER A 96 -7.95 2.46 -11.23
CA SER A 96 -9.40 2.37 -11.40
C SER A 96 -9.80 2.06 -12.85
N LEU A 97 -9.12 2.66 -13.83
CA LEU A 97 -9.34 2.38 -15.24
C LEU A 97 -8.94 0.94 -15.59
N VAL A 98 -7.78 0.49 -15.12
CA VAL A 98 -7.32 -0.90 -15.31
C VAL A 98 -8.30 -1.88 -14.68
N ALA A 99 -8.76 -1.62 -13.45
CA ALA A 99 -9.74 -2.47 -12.77
C ALA A 99 -11.09 -2.48 -13.49
N PHE A 100 -11.55 -1.35 -14.02
CA PHE A 100 -12.78 -1.26 -14.80
C PHE A 100 -12.69 -2.07 -16.09
N LEU A 101 -11.59 -1.92 -16.84
CA LEU A 101 -11.35 -2.70 -18.06
C LEU A 101 -11.24 -4.20 -17.75
N ALA A 102 -10.54 -4.57 -16.67
CA ALA A 102 -10.44 -5.95 -16.23
C ALA A 102 -11.81 -6.55 -15.89
N MET A 103 -12.69 -5.82 -15.20
CA MET A 103 -14.06 -6.26 -14.91
C MET A 103 -14.96 -6.34 -16.14
N ARG A 104 -14.72 -5.50 -17.15
CA ARG A 104 -15.47 -5.55 -18.42
C ARG A 104 -15.06 -6.73 -19.29
N ILE A 105 -13.78 -7.10 -19.25
CA ILE A 105 -13.21 -8.19 -20.04
C ILE A 105 -13.41 -9.54 -19.33
N CYS A 106 -13.31 -9.57 -18.00
CA CYS A 106 -13.39 -10.79 -17.20
C CYS A 106 -14.74 -10.89 -16.47
N THR A 107 -15.44 -12.02 -16.64
CA THR A 107 -16.57 -12.37 -15.76
C THR A 107 -16.12 -12.44 -14.29
N THR A 108 -17.03 -12.24 -13.34
CA THR A 108 -16.71 -12.11 -11.91
C THR A 108 -15.87 -13.28 -11.35
N ALA A 109 -16.10 -14.51 -11.84
CA ALA A 109 -15.31 -15.68 -11.48
C ALA A 109 -13.86 -15.63 -12.01
N ARG A 110 -13.63 -15.00 -13.16
CA ARG A 110 -12.30 -14.80 -13.75
C ARG A 110 -11.55 -13.64 -13.11
N PHE A 111 -12.25 -12.65 -12.56
CA PHE A 111 -11.62 -11.49 -11.90
C PHE A 111 -10.80 -11.89 -10.67
N THR A 112 -11.37 -12.70 -9.75
CA THR A 112 -10.62 -13.17 -8.56
C THR A 112 -9.41 -14.00 -8.96
N VAL A 113 -9.53 -14.83 -9.99
CA VAL A 113 -8.41 -15.61 -10.53
C VAL A 113 -7.34 -14.69 -11.10
N VAL A 114 -7.72 -13.68 -11.90
CA VAL A 114 -6.77 -12.70 -12.46
C VAL A 114 -6.06 -11.93 -11.35
N VAL A 115 -6.76 -11.41 -10.35
CA VAL A 115 -6.14 -10.70 -9.22
C VAL A 115 -5.19 -11.61 -8.46
N SER A 116 -5.59 -12.86 -8.18
CA SER A 116 -4.75 -13.83 -7.47
C SER A 116 -3.50 -14.19 -8.28
N LEU A 117 -3.65 -14.39 -9.60
CA LEU A 117 -2.52 -14.65 -10.51
C LEU A 117 -1.62 -13.43 -10.64
N SER A 118 -2.16 -12.21 -10.66
CA SER A 118 -1.35 -10.98 -10.67
C SER A 118 -0.57 -10.83 -9.37
N ALA A 119 -1.18 -11.10 -8.22
CA ALA A 119 -0.50 -11.06 -6.92
C ALA A 119 0.59 -12.13 -6.82
N ALA A 120 0.29 -13.37 -7.23
CA ALA A 120 1.27 -14.45 -7.30
C ALA A 120 2.40 -14.13 -8.27
N GLY A 121 2.09 -13.58 -9.45
CA GLY A 121 3.05 -13.15 -10.44
C GLY A 121 3.96 -12.06 -9.90
N ALA A 122 3.42 -11.05 -9.22
CA ALA A 122 4.21 -10.01 -8.56
C ALA A 122 5.15 -10.62 -7.50
N ALA A 123 4.66 -11.54 -6.66
CA ALA A 123 5.48 -12.22 -5.68
C ALA A 123 6.63 -13.03 -6.31
N ILE A 124 6.34 -13.77 -7.38
CA ILE A 124 7.34 -14.53 -8.14
C ILE A 124 8.39 -13.59 -8.76
N VAL A 125 7.96 -12.47 -9.36
CA VAL A 125 8.88 -11.48 -9.93
C VAL A 125 9.76 -10.87 -8.86
N THR A 126 9.19 -10.47 -7.72
CA THR A 126 9.98 -9.96 -6.58
C THR A 126 10.98 -10.99 -6.08
N PHE A 127 10.56 -12.25 -5.94
CA PHE A 127 11.46 -13.34 -5.54
C PHE A 127 12.57 -13.60 -6.57
N ALA A 128 12.24 -13.60 -7.86
CA ALA A 128 13.21 -13.77 -8.94
C ALA A 128 14.22 -12.61 -8.98
N LEU A 129 13.78 -11.36 -8.78
CA LEU A 129 14.67 -10.22 -8.66
C LEU A 129 15.59 -10.35 -7.43
N GLN A 130 15.06 -10.79 -6.29
CA GLN A 130 15.85 -11.07 -5.09
C GLN A 130 16.94 -12.12 -5.33
N PHE A 131 16.62 -13.16 -6.09
CA PHE A 131 17.56 -14.24 -6.36
C PHE A 131 18.57 -13.89 -7.45
N LEU A 132 18.10 -13.35 -8.58
CA LEU A 132 18.91 -13.14 -9.78
C LEU A 132 19.71 -11.84 -9.75
N TRP A 133 19.12 -10.76 -9.21
CA TRP A 133 19.73 -9.44 -9.23
C TRP A 133 20.42 -9.09 -7.92
N PHE A 134 19.84 -9.53 -6.80
CA PHE A 134 20.33 -9.23 -5.47
C PHE A 134 21.14 -10.39 -4.86
N GLU A 135 21.40 -11.45 -5.64
CA GLU A 135 22.19 -12.63 -5.27
C GLU A 135 21.76 -13.29 -3.95
N ASN A 136 20.52 -13.07 -3.54
CA ASN A 136 19.99 -13.43 -2.23
C ASN A 136 20.84 -12.90 -1.04
N ILE A 137 21.67 -11.88 -1.27
CA ILE A 137 22.43 -11.22 -0.21
C ILE A 137 21.44 -10.32 0.55
N PRO A 138 21.31 -10.47 1.88
CA PRO A 138 20.45 -9.59 2.64
C PRO A 138 21.02 -8.17 2.57
N HIS A 139 20.24 -7.24 2.01
CA HIS A 139 20.61 -5.83 1.88
C HIS A 139 20.43 -5.12 3.22
N VAL A 140 21.13 -5.60 4.25
CA VAL A 140 21.03 -5.13 5.63
C VAL A 140 21.38 -3.64 5.69
N THR A 141 22.38 -3.19 4.92
CA THR A 141 22.75 -1.77 4.82
C THR A 141 21.61 -0.92 4.29
N ASP A 142 20.84 -1.39 3.32
CA ASP A 142 19.70 -0.67 2.74
C ASP A 142 18.55 -0.62 3.74
N ALA A 143 18.25 -1.73 4.42
CA ALA A 143 17.25 -1.79 5.47
C ALA A 143 17.59 -0.84 6.64
N ILE A 144 18.84 -0.84 7.10
CA ILE A 144 19.34 0.08 8.13
C ILE A 144 19.21 1.53 7.65
N SER A 145 19.52 1.81 6.38
CA SER A 145 19.37 3.15 5.79
C SER A 145 17.92 3.60 5.85
N GLN A 146 17.01 2.79 5.33
CA GLN A 146 15.58 3.09 5.30
C GLN A 146 15.03 3.27 6.73
N TRP A 147 15.48 2.45 7.68
CA TRP A 147 15.14 2.60 9.09
C TRP A 147 15.67 3.91 9.69
N PHE A 148 16.93 4.24 9.44
CA PHE A 148 17.53 5.50 9.87
C PHE A 148 16.77 6.71 9.31
N GLN A 149 16.50 6.74 8.01
CA GLN A 149 15.72 7.82 7.39
C GLN A 149 14.30 7.88 7.94
N SER A 150 13.66 6.74 8.18
CA SER A 150 12.32 6.69 8.79
C SER A 150 12.28 7.32 10.18
N ARG A 151 13.32 7.13 11.00
CA ARG A 151 13.46 7.77 12.32
C ARG A 151 13.59 9.29 12.20
N ILE A 152 14.35 9.78 11.21
CA ILE A 152 14.50 11.21 10.95
C ILE A 152 13.15 11.82 10.52
N LEU A 153 12.45 11.14 9.60
CA LEU A 153 11.13 11.54 9.12
C LEU A 153 10.08 11.50 10.24
N ALA A 154 10.15 10.49 11.11
CA ALA A 154 9.29 10.36 12.28
C ALA A 154 9.46 11.54 13.25
N ALA A 155 10.67 12.11 13.32
CA ALA A 155 10.95 13.33 14.07
C ALA A 155 10.52 14.64 13.36
N GLY A 156 9.84 14.55 12.21
CA GLY A 156 9.38 15.71 11.43
C GLY A 156 10.47 16.38 10.59
N ARG A 157 11.64 15.73 10.41
CA ARG A 157 12.80 16.31 9.74
C ARG A 157 13.10 15.60 8.42
N PRO A 158 13.60 16.30 7.38
CA PRO A 158 14.09 15.66 6.17
C PRO A 158 15.52 15.10 6.30
N PHE A 159 16.31 15.64 7.22
CA PHE A 159 17.69 15.25 7.50
C PHE A 159 18.03 15.43 8.99
N ALA A 160 18.98 14.65 9.48
CA ALA A 160 19.61 14.83 10.78
C ALA A 160 20.86 15.72 10.68
N ARG A 161 21.34 16.20 11.83
CA ARG A 161 22.67 16.83 11.91
C ARG A 161 23.74 15.74 11.96
N LEU A 162 24.84 16.00 11.27
CA LEU A 162 25.98 15.09 11.24
C LEU A 162 26.62 14.97 12.63
N PRO A 163 26.83 13.75 13.18
CA PRO A 163 27.42 13.58 14.51
C PRO A 163 28.93 13.88 14.49
N PRO A 164 29.55 14.26 15.63
CA PRO A 164 30.99 14.52 15.70
C PRO A 164 31.86 13.34 15.22
N CYS A 165 31.39 12.12 15.46
CA CYS A 165 32.02 10.86 15.08
C CYS A 165 31.45 10.26 13.77
N TRP A 166 31.01 11.08 12.83
CA TRP A 166 30.35 10.64 11.58
C TRP A 166 31.11 9.59 10.77
N ARG A 167 32.46 9.59 10.81
CA ARG A 167 33.30 8.64 10.07
C ARG A 167 32.99 7.18 10.41
N TRP A 168 32.54 6.91 11.63
CA TRP A 168 32.16 5.56 12.09
C TRP A 168 30.80 5.10 11.55
N PHE A 169 30.00 6.03 11.04
CA PHE A 169 28.67 5.78 10.49
C PHE A 169 28.64 5.97 8.97
N ALA A 170 29.80 6.18 8.34
CA ALA A 170 29.88 6.40 6.90
C ALA A 170 29.65 5.09 6.16
N HIS A 171 28.63 5.06 5.30
CA HIS A 171 28.40 3.99 4.35
C HIS A 171 27.73 4.54 3.09
N ASP A 172 27.81 3.80 1.99
CA ASP A 172 27.46 4.24 0.62
C ASP A 172 25.98 4.60 0.40
N ASN A 173 25.14 4.41 1.41
CA ASN A 173 23.71 4.71 1.35
C ASN A 173 23.33 5.96 2.15
N LEU A 174 24.26 6.54 2.92
CA LEU A 174 24.08 7.83 3.57
C LEU A 174 24.77 8.93 2.78
N ILE A 175 24.10 10.07 2.75
CA ILE A 175 24.63 11.32 2.24
C ILE A 175 25.00 12.16 3.47
N MET A 176 26.27 12.54 3.51
CA MET A 176 26.86 13.41 4.53
C MET A 176 27.35 14.68 3.84
N SER A 177 26.59 15.76 3.93
CA SER A 177 26.90 16.99 3.20
C SER A 177 27.96 17.83 3.94
N PRO A 178 28.74 18.67 3.23
CA PRO A 178 29.63 19.65 3.86
C PRO A 178 28.90 20.64 4.79
N ALA A 179 27.60 20.85 4.56
CA ALA A 179 26.74 21.65 5.43
C ALA A 179 26.32 20.93 6.74
N GLY A 180 26.82 19.71 6.98
CA GLY A 180 26.52 18.93 8.18
C GLY A 180 25.14 18.26 8.14
N MET A 181 24.57 18.02 6.96
CA MET A 181 23.31 17.28 6.81
C MET A 181 23.59 15.78 6.69
N TRP A 182 22.74 14.99 7.32
CA TRP A 182 22.84 13.53 7.37
C TRP A 182 21.50 12.88 7.02
N HIS A 183 21.42 12.20 5.88
CA HIS A 183 20.21 11.53 5.39
C HIS A 183 20.57 10.38 4.46
N THR A 184 19.61 9.60 3.99
CA THR A 184 19.87 8.54 3.00
C THR A 184 19.85 9.03 1.57
N LYS A 185 20.48 8.29 0.66
CA LYS A 185 20.33 8.47 -0.80
C LYS A 185 18.98 8.00 -1.35
N TYR A 186 18.24 7.18 -0.59
CA TYR A 186 16.96 6.63 -1.03
C TYR A 186 15.84 7.66 -1.03
N PHE A 187 14.90 7.48 -1.95
CA PHE A 187 13.66 8.25 -1.99
C PHE A 187 12.83 7.96 -0.71
N PRO A 188 12.15 8.97 -0.12
CA PRO A 188 11.52 8.82 1.19
C PRO A 188 10.30 7.90 1.19
N SER A 189 9.81 7.38 0.06
CA SER A 189 8.54 6.63 -0.01
C SER A 189 8.46 5.49 1.01
N HIS A 190 9.43 4.56 0.99
CA HIS A 190 9.44 3.42 1.91
C HIS A 190 9.73 3.86 3.35
N SER A 191 10.71 4.76 3.54
CA SER A 191 11.02 5.33 4.85
C SER A 191 9.84 6.07 5.50
N LEU A 192 9.00 6.73 4.70
CA LEU A 192 7.82 7.48 5.17
C LEU A 192 6.69 6.55 5.58
N TRP A 193 6.55 5.42 4.88
CA TRP A 193 5.68 4.32 5.30
C TRP A 193 6.18 3.65 6.59
N LEU A 194 7.48 3.45 6.75
CA LEU A 194 8.04 2.94 8.01
C LEU A 194 7.87 3.97 9.15
N ALA A 195 8.03 5.26 8.87
CA ALA A 195 7.89 6.32 9.85
C ALA A 195 6.47 6.36 10.45
N SER A 196 5.43 6.15 9.64
CA SER A 196 4.04 6.12 10.15
C SER A 196 3.82 4.94 11.10
N PHE A 197 4.43 3.77 10.87
CA PHE A 197 4.35 2.66 11.82
C PHE A 197 5.10 2.92 13.13
N GLN A 198 6.27 3.56 13.05
CA GLN A 198 7.01 3.97 14.25
C GLN A 198 6.20 4.96 15.10
N MET A 199 5.45 5.86 14.46
CA MET A 199 4.60 6.84 15.13
C MET A 199 3.40 6.21 15.86
N ILE A 200 2.89 5.07 15.40
CA ILE A 200 1.75 4.37 16.04
C ILE A 200 2.24 3.44 17.18
N HIS A 201 3.54 3.47 17.52
CA HIS A 201 4.13 2.58 18.52
C HIS A 201 3.76 1.11 18.29
N VAL A 202 3.79 0.66 17.03
CA VAL A 202 3.63 -0.75 16.64
C VAL A 202 5.00 -1.33 16.25
N PRO A 203 5.93 -1.47 17.21
CA PRO A 203 7.31 -1.86 16.94
C PRO A 203 7.42 -3.28 16.36
N TRP A 204 6.44 -4.14 16.57
CA TRP A 204 6.45 -5.49 16.00
C TRP A 204 6.16 -5.53 14.48
N ALA A 205 5.55 -4.48 13.91
CA ALA A 205 5.29 -4.39 12.47
C ALA A 205 6.52 -3.98 11.66
N CYS A 206 7.56 -3.48 12.33
CA CYS A 206 8.85 -3.22 11.74
C CYS A 206 9.91 -3.65 12.74
N ALA A 207 10.47 -4.85 12.57
CA ALA A 207 11.48 -5.47 13.44
C ALA A 207 12.24 -4.41 14.26
N ASP A 208 11.98 -4.34 15.57
CA ASP A 208 12.47 -3.27 16.43
C ASP A 208 13.79 -3.66 17.10
N PRO A 209 14.95 -3.23 16.56
CA PRO A 209 16.25 -3.46 17.19
C PRO A 209 16.45 -2.64 18.46
N SER A 210 15.57 -1.66 18.77
CA SER A 210 15.77 -0.83 19.97
C SER A 210 15.41 -1.56 21.27
N ARG A 211 14.50 -2.53 21.21
CA ARG A 211 14.21 -3.41 22.35
C ARG A 211 15.38 -4.35 22.67
N GLU A 212 16.07 -4.86 21.65
CA GLU A 212 17.34 -5.58 21.86
C GLU A 212 18.41 -4.65 22.44
N SER A 213 18.47 -3.39 22.05
CA SER A 213 19.46 -2.44 22.61
C SER A 213 19.18 -2.05 24.06
N GLU A 214 17.92 -1.94 24.49
CA GLU A 214 17.55 -1.73 25.90
C GLU A 214 17.80 -2.98 26.74
N GLU A 215 17.51 -4.18 26.22
CA GLU A 215 17.86 -5.44 26.87
C GLU A 215 19.37 -5.64 26.95
N LEU A 216 20.13 -5.27 25.91
CA LEU A 216 21.58 -5.29 25.93
C LEU A 216 22.15 -4.23 26.89
N ALA A 217 21.59 -3.02 26.94
CA ALA A 217 22.02 -2.00 27.91
C ALA A 217 21.75 -2.44 29.36
N ALA A 218 20.60 -3.06 29.62
CA ALA A 218 20.27 -3.67 30.90
C ALA A 218 21.20 -4.85 31.24
N TYR A 219 21.60 -5.65 30.23
CA TYR A 219 22.54 -6.77 30.39
C TYR A 219 23.98 -6.31 30.63
N TYR A 220 24.40 -5.20 30.01
CA TYR A 220 25.74 -4.60 30.17
C TYR A 220 25.84 -3.60 31.33
N GLY A 221 24.76 -3.35 32.07
CA GLY A 221 24.77 -2.54 33.28
C GLY A 221 25.14 -1.07 33.06
N GLN A 222 24.68 -0.47 31.95
CA GLN A 222 24.74 0.97 31.73
C GLN A 222 23.43 1.66 32.12
#